data_AF-A0A6N8JBZ0-F1
#
_entry.id   AF-A0A6N8JBZ0-F1
#
_cell.length_a   1.000
_cell.length_b   1.000
_cell.length_c   1.000
_cell.angle_alpha   90.00
_cell.angle_beta   90.00
_cell.angle_gamma   90.00
#
_symmetry.space_group_name_H-M   'P 1'
#
loop_
_entity.id
_entity.type
_entity.pdbx_description
1 polymer ?
#
loop_
_entity_poly.entity_id
_entity_poly.type
_entity_poly.pdbx_seq_one_letter_code
_entity_poly.pdbx_strand_id
1 'polypeptide(L)'
;MNNLSKSGEDINLKTGKHFVIIDVLYVEDIRKEMGNLDLSNLYKEIKDKIFPFAYAPFSRFLNKKPIFPISAIKDGRDEIGVNKDNPLFFSSDTGTLIFIAEDYFTDFISICDYDEIIEAVIPPYKRSFWDSITSRYPAGDIALVASPGLNSGYELVGGGAYKIVL
;
A
#
# COMPACT_ATOMS: atom_id res chain seq x y z
N MET A 1 -2.84 -16.81 8.40
CA MET A 1 -2.50 -15.48 8.95
C MET A 1 -3.29 -14.45 8.16
N ASN A 2 -3.83 -13.41 8.81
CA ASN A 2 -4.66 -12.44 8.10
C ASN A 2 -3.77 -11.36 7.46
N ASN A 3 -3.60 -11.43 6.14
CA ASN A 3 -2.87 -10.45 5.32
C ASN A 3 -3.80 -9.72 4.35
N LEU A 4 -5.10 -9.84 4.53
CA LEU A 4 -6.12 -9.19 3.73
C LEU A 4 -7.15 -8.59 4.67
N SER A 5 -7.35 -7.28 4.59
CA SER A 5 -8.39 -6.56 5.32
C SER A 5 -9.45 -6.08 4.34
N LYS A 6 -10.70 -6.52 4.50
CA LYS A 6 -11.83 -6.09 3.65
C LYS A 6 -12.89 -5.29 4.41
N SER A 7 -12.84 -5.30 5.73
CA SER A 7 -13.84 -4.74 6.62
C SER A 7 -13.19 -3.97 7.79
N GLY A 8 -11.94 -3.54 7.61
CA GLY A 8 -11.18 -2.80 8.62
C GLY A 8 -10.54 -3.67 9.70
N GLU A 9 -10.55 -4.99 9.52
CA GLU A 9 -9.86 -5.92 10.40
C GLU A 9 -8.34 -5.74 10.35
N ASP A 10 -7.68 -5.93 11.50
CA ASP A 10 -6.23 -5.79 11.61
C ASP A 10 -5.49 -6.80 10.72
N ILE A 11 -4.32 -6.38 10.23
CA ILE A 11 -3.44 -7.19 9.39
C ILE A 11 -2.19 -7.61 10.16
N ASN A 12 -1.63 -8.74 9.76
CA ASN A 12 -0.38 -9.24 10.31
C ASN A 12 0.77 -8.75 9.43
N LEU A 13 1.69 -8.00 10.03
CA LEU A 13 2.91 -7.54 9.38
C LEU A 13 4.13 -8.08 10.14
N LYS A 14 5.17 -8.46 9.41
CA LYS A 14 6.42 -8.91 10.01
C LYS A 14 7.04 -7.80 10.86
N THR A 15 7.49 -8.13 12.07
CA THR A 15 8.18 -7.17 12.95
C THR A 15 9.62 -6.94 12.51
N GLY A 16 10.14 -5.74 12.74
CA GLY A 16 11.53 -5.38 12.46
C GLY A 16 11.82 -5.13 10.98
N LYS A 17 10.80 -5.12 10.12
CA LYS A 17 10.92 -4.81 8.69
C LYS A 17 10.39 -3.42 8.37
N HIS A 18 11.01 -2.80 7.38
CA HIS A 18 10.45 -1.62 6.75
C HIS A 18 9.40 -2.03 5.72
N PHE A 19 8.29 -1.31 5.70
CA PHE A 19 7.20 -1.51 4.75
C PHE A 19 6.97 -0.23 3.95
N VAL A 20 6.67 -0.44 2.67
CA VAL A 20 6.05 0.56 1.80
C VAL A 20 4.54 0.36 1.87
N ILE A 21 3.80 1.44 2.12
CA ILE A 21 2.35 1.49 1.89
C ILE A 21 2.11 2.30 0.63
N ILE A 22 1.37 1.73 -0.30
CA ILE A 22 1.07 2.35 -1.59
C ILE A 22 -0.32 1.97 -2.07
N ASP A 23 -0.96 2.87 -2.83
CA ASP A 23 -2.20 2.56 -3.53
C ASP A 23 -1.94 1.54 -4.65
N VAL A 24 -2.85 0.58 -4.81
CA VAL A 24 -2.74 -0.43 -5.88
C VAL A 24 -2.69 0.20 -7.28
N LEU A 25 -3.35 1.33 -7.52
CA LEU A 25 -3.29 2.01 -8.81
C LEU A 25 -1.86 2.47 -9.13
N TYR A 26 -1.15 2.99 -8.13
CA TYR A 26 0.21 3.49 -8.30
C TYR A 26 1.22 2.35 -8.54
N VAL A 27 0.92 1.14 -8.06
CA VAL A 27 1.75 -0.05 -8.35
C VAL A 27 1.83 -0.30 -9.85
N GLU A 28 0.72 -0.17 -10.57
CA GLU A 28 0.67 -0.36 -12.02
C GLU A 28 1.46 0.71 -12.77
N ASP A 29 1.33 1.97 -12.36
CA ASP A 29 2.08 3.08 -12.96
C ASP A 29 3.60 2.90 -12.76
N ILE A 30 4.02 2.45 -11.57
CA ILE A 30 5.43 2.12 -11.32
C ILE A 30 5.87 0.92 -12.15
N ARG A 31 5.05 -0.13 -12.27
CA ARG A 31 5.36 -1.32 -13.06
C ARG A 31 5.68 -0.98 -14.50
N LYS A 32 4.84 -0.13 -15.13
CA LYS A 32 4.99 0.30 -16.53
C LYS A 32 6.31 1.05 -16.78
N GLU A 33 6.75 1.84 -15.81
CA GLU A 33 7.96 2.66 -15.93
C GLU A 33 9.21 2.01 -15.32
N MET A 34 9.09 0.85 -14.69
CA MET A 34 10.17 0.20 -13.93
C MET A 34 11.47 0.02 -14.74
N GLY A 35 11.34 -0.25 -16.05
CA GLY A 35 12.50 -0.39 -16.96
C GLY A 35 13.29 0.91 -17.19
N ASN A 36 12.74 2.06 -16.83
CA ASN A 36 13.31 3.40 -17.04
C ASN A 36 13.82 4.06 -15.75
N LEU A 37 13.68 3.39 -14.60
CA LEU A 37 14.06 3.94 -13.29
C LEU A 37 15.48 3.54 -12.90
N ASP A 38 16.20 4.48 -12.28
CA ASP A 38 17.43 4.16 -11.56
C ASP A 38 17.11 3.45 -10.23
N LEU A 39 17.29 2.12 -10.20
CA LEU A 39 17.00 1.30 -9.03
C LEU A 39 17.85 1.67 -7.81
N SER A 40 19.02 2.31 -7.98
CA SER A 40 19.86 2.76 -6.86
C SER A 40 19.22 3.92 -6.08
N ASN A 41 18.25 4.62 -6.69
CA ASN A 41 17.51 5.72 -6.09
C ASN A 41 15.99 5.58 -6.32
N LEU A 42 15.51 4.34 -6.32
CA LEU A 42 14.16 3.95 -6.76
C LEU A 42 13.05 4.84 -6.20
N TYR A 43 13.02 5.06 -4.89
CA TYR A 43 11.96 5.85 -4.26
C TYR A 43 11.95 7.32 -4.69
N LYS A 44 13.14 7.89 -4.93
CA LYS A 44 13.24 9.26 -5.44
C LYS A 44 12.79 9.30 -6.89
N GLU A 45 13.24 8.34 -7.70
CA GLU A 45 12.85 8.23 -9.11
C GLU A 45 11.33 8.07 -9.28
N ILE A 46 10.68 7.25 -8.44
CA ILE A 46 9.21 7.12 -8.44
C ILE A 46 8.54 8.46 -8.14
N LYS A 47 9.01 9.20 -7.13
CA LYS A 47 8.46 10.52 -6.78
C LYS A 47 8.68 11.53 -7.89
N ASP A 48 9.88 11.62 -8.43
CA ASP A 48 10.27 12.69 -9.35
C ASP A 48 9.81 12.44 -10.79
N LYS A 49 9.74 11.18 -11.23
CA LYS A 49 9.41 10.83 -12.63
C LYS A 49 7.99 10.33 -12.81
N ILE A 50 7.50 9.48 -11.91
CA ILE A 50 6.18 8.84 -12.07
C ILE A 50 5.10 9.70 -11.42
N PHE A 51 5.36 10.24 -10.23
CA PHE A 51 4.38 11.03 -9.48
C PHE A 51 4.86 12.44 -9.10
N PRO A 52 5.32 13.26 -10.06
CA PRO A 52 5.89 14.59 -9.77
C PRO A 52 4.90 15.56 -9.10
N PHE A 53 3.60 15.27 -9.20
CA PHE A 53 2.53 16.11 -8.66
C PHE A 53 1.81 15.46 -7.46
N ALA A 54 2.08 14.19 -7.16
CA ALA A 54 1.54 13.56 -5.95
C ALA A 54 2.35 14.04 -4.75
N TYR A 55 1.67 14.43 -3.68
CA TYR A 55 2.34 14.90 -2.47
C TYR A 55 3.20 13.81 -1.83
N ALA A 56 2.62 12.61 -1.66
CA ALA A 56 3.32 11.46 -1.09
C ALA A 56 2.75 10.19 -1.74
N PRO A 57 3.27 9.74 -2.89
CA PRO A 57 2.69 8.57 -3.58
C PRO A 57 2.75 7.29 -2.75
N PHE A 58 3.64 7.22 -1.76
CA PHE A 58 3.75 6.11 -0.83
C PHE A 58 4.33 6.58 0.50
N SER A 59 4.10 5.77 1.53
CA SER A 59 4.66 5.92 2.88
C SER A 59 5.67 4.80 3.14
N ARG A 60 6.67 5.08 3.97
CA ARG A 60 7.68 4.10 4.40
C ARG A 60 7.78 4.11 5.92
N PHE A 61 7.61 2.95 6.56
CA PHE A 61 7.66 2.87 8.02
C PHE A 61 8.28 1.57 8.51
N LEU A 62 8.92 1.62 9.68
CA LEU A 62 9.41 0.44 10.39
C LEU A 62 8.26 -0.16 11.20
N ASN A 63 7.87 -1.40 10.90
CA ASN A 63 6.86 -2.08 11.67
C ASN A 63 7.44 -2.67 12.97
N LYS A 64 6.91 -2.25 14.11
CA LYS A 64 7.36 -2.66 15.45
C LYS A 64 6.45 -3.69 16.13
N LYS A 65 5.24 -3.88 15.62
CA LYS A 65 4.21 -4.75 16.23
C LYS A 65 3.78 -5.82 15.21
N PRO A 66 3.53 -7.07 15.63
CA PRO A 66 3.14 -8.13 14.70
C PRO A 66 1.75 -7.92 14.09
N ILE A 67 0.91 -7.16 14.81
CA ILE A 67 -0.42 -6.76 14.37
C ILE A 67 -0.36 -5.27 14.06
N PHE A 68 -0.69 -4.91 12.83
CA PHE A 68 -0.85 -3.54 12.41
C PHE A 68 -2.34 -3.19 12.46
N PRO A 69 -2.74 -2.26 13.35
CA PRO A 69 -4.13 -1.88 13.45
C PRO A 69 -4.51 -0.97 12.28
N ILE A 70 -5.53 -1.35 11.52
CA ILE A 70 -5.98 -0.55 10.36
C ILE A 70 -6.50 0.83 10.79
N SER A 71 -6.94 0.94 12.05
CA SER A 71 -7.29 2.21 12.70
C SER A 71 -6.11 3.18 12.90
N ALA A 72 -4.84 2.75 12.73
CA ALA A 72 -3.67 3.64 12.74
C ALA A 72 -3.57 4.51 11.49
N ILE A 73 -4.26 4.15 10.40
CA ILE A 73 -4.36 4.99 9.20
C ILE A 73 -5.43 6.04 9.45
N LYS A 74 -5.04 7.31 9.41
CA LYS A 74 -5.92 8.46 9.62
C LYS A 74 -5.94 9.35 8.40
N ASP A 75 -7.04 10.07 8.22
CA ASP A 75 -7.11 11.20 7.29
C ASP A 75 -6.02 12.22 7.63
N GLY A 76 -5.28 12.65 6.61
CA GLY A 76 -4.20 13.63 6.70
C GLY A 76 -4.38 14.81 5.74
N ARG A 77 -5.55 14.97 5.11
CA ARG A 77 -5.81 16.02 4.11
C ARG A 77 -5.53 17.44 4.64
N ASP A 78 -5.90 17.71 5.89
CA ASP A 78 -5.69 19.02 6.51
C ASP A 78 -4.22 19.31 6.87
N GLU A 79 -3.37 18.27 6.90
CA GLU A 79 -1.96 18.36 7.34
C GLU A 79 -0.96 18.29 6.19
N ILE A 80 -1.39 17.88 4.99
CA ILE A 80 -0.47 17.54 3.88
C ILE A 80 0.33 18.75 3.37
N GLY A 81 -0.23 19.96 3.48
CA GLY A 81 0.47 21.20 3.12
C GLY A 81 1.58 21.60 4.08
N VAL A 82 1.56 21.09 5.32
CA VAL A 82 2.48 21.47 6.40
C VAL A 82 3.68 20.52 6.48
N ASN A 83 3.54 19.28 6.00
CA ASN A 83 4.53 18.23 6.29
C ASN A 83 4.79 17.30 5.08
N LYS A 84 5.13 17.90 3.93
CA LYS A 84 5.36 17.19 2.66
C LYS A 84 6.46 16.12 2.74
N ASP A 85 7.42 16.29 3.65
CA ASP A 85 8.55 15.38 3.82
C ASP A 85 8.31 14.29 4.88
N ASN A 86 7.13 14.25 5.50
CA ASN A 86 6.83 13.25 6.51
C ASN A 86 6.68 11.86 5.86
N PRO A 87 7.56 10.89 6.19
CA PRO A 87 7.54 9.57 5.56
C PRO A 87 6.32 8.73 5.92
N LEU A 88 5.51 9.15 6.90
CA LEU A 88 4.29 8.47 7.33
C LEU A 88 3.06 8.92 6.56
N PHE A 89 3.16 9.96 5.72
CA PHE A 89 2.08 10.39 4.85
C PHE A 89 2.10 9.63 3.53
N PHE A 90 0.91 9.37 2.99
CA PHE A 90 0.74 8.82 1.65
C PHE A 90 -0.59 9.27 1.03
N SER A 91 -0.65 9.21 -0.29
CA SER A 91 -1.83 9.47 -1.11
C SER A 91 -2.44 8.15 -1.53
N SER A 92 -3.76 8.16 -1.70
CA SER A 92 -4.50 7.02 -2.22
C SER A 92 -5.65 7.53 -3.07
N ASP A 93 -5.82 6.93 -4.25
CA ASP A 93 -6.88 7.25 -5.20
C ASP A 93 -8.06 6.29 -5.04
N THR A 94 -7.76 5.02 -4.76
CA THR A 94 -8.74 3.92 -4.74
C THR A 94 -9.18 3.55 -3.34
N GLY A 95 -8.44 3.94 -2.30
CA GLY A 95 -8.60 3.41 -0.95
C GLY A 95 -8.23 1.93 -0.83
N THR A 96 -7.56 1.35 -1.83
CA THR A 96 -7.03 -0.02 -1.80
C THR A 96 -5.51 0.05 -1.69
N LEU A 97 -5.00 -0.36 -0.53
CA LEU A 97 -3.61 -0.18 -0.12
C LEU A 97 -2.90 -1.52 -0.05
N ILE A 98 -1.66 -1.55 -0.53
CA ILE A 98 -0.76 -2.69 -0.40
C ILE A 98 0.37 -2.31 0.54
N PHE A 99 0.65 -3.22 1.46
CA PHE A 99 1.79 -3.19 2.36
C PHE A 99 2.82 -4.17 1.82
N ILE A 100 4.00 -3.67 1.49
CA ILE A 100 5.08 -4.46 0.88
C ILE A 100 6.32 -4.26 1.71
N ALA A 101 6.90 -5.34 2.24
CA ALA A 101 8.21 -5.26 2.87
C ALA A 101 9.24 -4.78 1.85
N GLU A 102 10.08 -3.81 2.22
CA GLU A 102 10.95 -3.10 1.28
C GLU A 102 11.90 -4.01 0.50
N ASP A 103 12.31 -5.13 1.09
CA ASP A 103 13.16 -6.14 0.47
C ASP A 103 12.51 -6.87 -0.73
N TYR A 104 11.18 -6.81 -0.83
CA TYR A 104 10.40 -7.41 -1.92
C TYR A 104 9.70 -6.39 -2.81
N PHE A 105 9.96 -5.09 -2.62
CA PHE A 105 9.23 -4.05 -3.34
C PHE A 105 9.35 -4.21 -4.86
N THR A 106 10.57 -4.27 -5.40
CA THR A 106 10.80 -4.39 -6.85
C THR A 106 10.24 -5.69 -7.43
N ASP A 107 10.44 -6.81 -6.74
CA ASP A 107 9.92 -8.12 -7.14
C ASP A 107 8.39 -8.10 -7.21
N PHE A 108 7.73 -7.60 -6.15
CA PHE A 108 6.28 -7.50 -6.09
C PHE A 108 5.71 -6.63 -7.21
N ILE A 109 6.25 -5.43 -7.42
CA ILE A 109 5.78 -4.52 -8.49
C ILE A 109 5.93 -5.19 -9.86
N SER A 110 6.99 -5.97 -10.09
CA SER A 110 7.24 -6.60 -11.40
C SER A 110 6.25 -7.70 -11.78
N ILE A 111 5.61 -8.34 -10.79
CA ILE A 111 4.67 -9.45 -11.00
C ILE A 111 3.22 -9.10 -10.70
N CYS A 112 3.00 -7.96 -10.05
CA CYS A 112 1.67 -7.51 -9.68
C CYS A 112 0.91 -7.03 -10.92
N ASP A 113 -0.37 -7.38 -10.98
CA ASP A 113 -1.30 -6.86 -11.97
C ASP A 113 -2.48 -6.21 -11.25
N TYR A 114 -2.73 -4.93 -11.56
CA TYR A 114 -3.76 -4.15 -10.89
C TYR A 114 -5.15 -4.77 -11.04
N ASP A 115 -5.52 -5.18 -12.26
CA ASP A 115 -6.86 -5.71 -12.53
C ASP A 115 -7.09 -6.98 -11.71
N GLU A 116 -6.07 -7.82 -11.60
CA GLU A 116 -6.15 -9.04 -10.80
C GLU A 116 -6.21 -8.78 -9.28
N ILE A 117 -5.57 -7.72 -8.77
CA ILE A 117 -5.70 -7.32 -7.35
C ILE A 117 -7.09 -6.78 -7.05
N ILE A 118 -7.64 -5.92 -7.92
CA ILE A 118 -8.98 -5.37 -7.76
C ILE A 118 -10.01 -6.51 -7.78
N GLU A 119 -9.87 -7.47 -8.68
CA GLU A 119 -10.73 -8.66 -8.69
C GLU A 119 -10.61 -9.49 -7.40
N ALA A 120 -9.43 -9.58 -6.78
CA ALA A 120 -9.24 -10.34 -5.54
C ALA A 120 -9.91 -9.68 -4.31
N VAL A 121 -10.09 -8.35 -4.32
CA VAL A 121 -10.76 -7.64 -3.21
C VAL A 121 -12.28 -7.71 -3.33
N ILE A 122 -12.85 -7.81 -4.53
CA ILE A 122 -14.31 -7.90 -4.77
C ILE A 122 -14.79 -9.36 -4.60
N PRO A 123 -15.59 -9.70 -3.57
CA PRO A 123 -16.17 -11.05 -3.46
C PRO A 123 -17.15 -11.33 -4.62
N PRO A 124 -17.29 -12.57 -5.12
CA PRO A 124 -16.60 -13.81 -4.72
C PRO A 124 -15.28 -14.09 -5.46
N TYR A 125 -14.71 -13.10 -6.16
CA TYR A 125 -13.72 -13.34 -7.20
C TYR A 125 -12.29 -13.53 -6.65
N LYS A 126 -11.54 -14.40 -7.36
CA LYS A 126 -10.08 -14.58 -7.36
C LYS A 126 -9.30 -14.45 -6.04
N ARG A 127 -9.83 -14.91 -4.89
CA ARG A 127 -8.98 -15.12 -3.69
C ARG A 127 -7.74 -15.97 -4.00
N SER A 128 -7.88 -16.94 -4.92
CA SER A 128 -6.79 -17.77 -5.42
C SER A 128 -5.63 -16.98 -6.04
N PHE A 129 -5.87 -15.82 -6.65
CA PHE A 129 -4.81 -14.98 -7.19
C PHE A 129 -3.99 -14.34 -6.08
N TRP A 130 -4.66 -13.70 -5.12
CA TRP A 130 -3.99 -13.10 -3.97
C TRP A 130 -3.19 -14.15 -3.17
N ASP A 131 -3.79 -15.31 -2.93
CA ASP A 131 -3.11 -16.42 -2.27
C ASP A 131 -1.90 -16.91 -3.10
N SER A 132 -2.01 -16.95 -4.43
CA SER A 132 -0.92 -17.34 -5.33
C SER A 132 0.24 -16.33 -5.30
N ILE A 133 -0.03 -15.03 -5.40
CA ILE A 133 1.01 -14.00 -5.31
C ILE A 133 1.67 -14.02 -3.93
N THR A 134 0.86 -14.02 -2.87
CA THR A 134 1.40 -13.92 -1.50
C THR A 134 2.12 -15.19 -1.05
N SER A 135 1.86 -16.35 -1.68
CA SER A 135 2.60 -17.59 -1.42
C SER A 135 4.10 -17.53 -1.77
N ARG A 136 4.51 -16.54 -2.57
CA ARG A 136 5.92 -16.32 -2.95
C ARG A 136 6.74 -15.67 -1.84
N TYR A 137 6.07 -15.09 -0.85
CA TYR A 137 6.70 -14.27 0.19
C TYR A 137 6.52 -14.90 1.56
N PRO A 138 7.45 -14.64 2.51
CA PRO A 138 7.24 -15.02 3.89
C PRO A 138 5.97 -14.39 4.45
N ALA A 139 5.30 -15.11 5.35
CA ALA A 139 4.05 -14.64 5.93
C ALA A 139 4.24 -13.30 6.67
N GLY A 140 3.36 -12.34 6.36
CA GLY A 140 3.38 -10.99 6.92
C GLY A 140 4.31 -10.00 6.20
N ASP A 141 4.97 -10.39 5.11
CA ASP A 141 5.79 -9.47 4.32
C ASP A 141 4.99 -8.74 3.24
N ILE A 142 3.81 -9.27 2.86
CA ILE A 142 2.85 -8.63 1.96
C ILE A 142 1.46 -8.66 2.61
N ALA A 143 0.75 -7.53 2.59
CA ALA A 143 -0.65 -7.47 2.98
C ALA A 143 -1.45 -6.48 2.10
N LEU A 144 -2.76 -6.66 2.05
CA LEU A 144 -3.71 -5.86 1.27
C LEU A 144 -4.82 -5.34 2.18
N VAL A 145 -5.18 -4.08 2.01
CA VAL A 145 -6.28 -3.42 2.72
C VAL A 145 -7.18 -2.80 1.68
N ALA A 146 -8.42 -3.26 1.60
CA ALA A 146 -9.44 -2.69 0.74
C ALA A 146 -10.41 -1.87 1.59
N SER A 147 -10.71 -0.64 1.15
CA SER A 147 -11.82 0.12 1.72
C SER A 147 -13.13 -0.66 1.53
N PRO A 148 -13.92 -0.90 2.57
CA PRO A 148 -15.16 -1.69 2.44
C PRO A 148 -16.29 -0.92 1.72
N GLY A 149 -16.04 0.33 1.30
CA GLY A 149 -17.04 1.22 0.72
C GLY A 149 -17.85 2.02 1.77
N LEU A 150 -18.72 2.88 1.28
CA LEU A 150 -19.59 3.78 2.06
C LEU A 150 -20.48 2.99 3.05
N ASN A 151 -20.55 3.46 4.30
CA ASN A 151 -21.34 2.90 5.43
C ASN A 151 -20.75 1.68 6.16
N SER A 152 -19.45 1.43 6.04
CA SER A 152 -18.79 0.27 6.68
C SER A 152 -18.23 0.52 8.08
N GLY A 153 -18.29 1.76 8.58
CA GLY A 153 -17.73 2.14 9.89
C GLY A 153 -16.21 2.35 9.88
N TYR A 154 -15.52 2.02 8.78
CA TYR A 154 -14.13 2.36 8.49
C TYR A 154 -14.02 2.75 7.01
N GLU A 155 -13.81 4.03 6.71
CA GLU A 155 -13.74 4.52 5.33
C GLU A 155 -12.34 5.11 5.09
N LEU A 156 -11.53 4.42 4.29
CA LEU A 156 -10.64 5.15 3.40
C LEU A 156 -11.57 5.75 2.35
N VAL A 157 -11.86 7.04 2.46
CA VAL A 157 -12.93 7.76 1.75
C VAL A 157 -12.65 7.92 0.25
N GLY A 158 -11.88 7.00 -0.36
CA GLY A 158 -11.32 7.13 -1.70
C GLY A 158 -10.21 8.19 -1.75
N GLY A 159 -10.08 8.82 -2.92
CA GLY A 159 -9.11 9.87 -3.25
C GLY A 159 -8.77 10.82 -2.09
N GLY A 160 -7.53 10.79 -1.63
CA GLY A 160 -7.11 11.62 -0.51
C GLY A 160 -5.68 11.42 -0.02
N ALA A 161 -5.42 12.06 1.11
CA ALA A 161 -4.16 12.06 1.82
C ALA A 161 -4.36 11.41 3.19
N TYR A 162 -3.47 10.51 3.55
CA TYR A 162 -3.54 9.73 4.77
C TYR A 162 -2.20 9.76 5.51
N LYS A 163 -2.24 9.49 6.81
CA LYS A 163 -1.05 9.34 7.64
C LYS A 163 -1.13 8.11 8.53
N ILE A 164 0.02 7.51 8.81
CA ILE A 164 0.14 6.45 9.79
C ILE A 164 0.44 7.05 11.17
N VAL A 165 -0.32 6.64 12.19
CA VAL A 165 -0.12 7.01 13.60
C VAL A 165 0.19 5.74 14.41
N LEU A 166 1.48 5.47 14.66
CA LEU A 166 2.02 4.23 15.26
C LEU A 166 2.19 4.26 16.79
#